data_AF-A0A8U0TVC0-F1
#
_entry.id   AF-A0A8U0TVC0-F1
#
_cell.length_a   1.000
_cell.length_b   1.000
_cell.length_c   1.000
_cell.angle_alpha   90.00
_cell.angle_beta   90.00
_cell.angle_gamma   90.00
#
_symmetry.space_group_name_H-M   'P 1'
#
loop_
_entity.id
_entity.type
_entity.pdbx_description
1 polymer ?
#
loop_
_entity_poly.entity_id
_entity_poly.type
_entity_poly.pdbx_seq_one_letter_code
_entity_poly.pdbx_strand_id
1 'polypeptide(L)'
;MEDVPAGGSSTIHVSFTPLTLSELTSNAACVSFALGFMSLDSKVSSCIPGKVQRAQGQDLEPLRLDLQASVRPAVLSVQMEEEEECLEFCAVASDLIQGEPHNEMVQRKCSITRTFQLKNSTEMPLSFRLSTQPPFSVLQPRGGVGTAGCSSHSLPSGENQLLLLQPRHNKQVG
;
A
#
# COMPACT_ATOMS: atom_id res chain seq x y z
N MET A 1 -9.40 -47.11 -17.44
CA MET A 1 -8.58 -45.95 -17.06
C MET A 1 -7.40 -45.97 -18.02
N GLU A 2 -7.44 -45.11 -19.04
CA GLU A 2 -6.45 -45.10 -20.11
C GLU A 2 -5.42 -44.03 -19.76
N ASP A 3 -4.20 -44.46 -19.44
CA ASP A 3 -3.09 -43.58 -19.10
C ASP A 3 -2.47 -43.07 -20.39
N VAL A 4 -2.49 -41.75 -20.61
CA VAL A 4 -1.83 -41.13 -21.76
C VAL A 4 -0.42 -40.73 -21.34
N PRO A 5 0.65 -41.39 -21.85
CA PRO A 5 2.00 -41.07 -21.44
C PRO A 5 2.39 -39.69 -21.96
N ALA A 6 2.68 -38.76 -21.05
CA ALA A 6 3.21 -37.44 -21.39
C ALA A 6 4.73 -37.55 -21.66
N GLY A 7 5.13 -37.41 -22.92
CA GLY A 7 6.54 -37.45 -23.35
C GLY A 7 7.36 -36.19 -23.03
N GLY A 8 6.77 -35.19 -22.36
CA GLY A 8 7.42 -33.93 -22.00
C GLY A 8 6.47 -32.95 -21.30
N SER A 9 7.03 -31.89 -20.71
CA SER A 9 6.28 -30.80 -20.06
C SER A 9 6.75 -29.46 -20.62
N SER A 10 5.82 -28.51 -20.76
CA SER A 10 6.11 -27.12 -21.12
C SER A 10 5.33 -26.21 -20.19
N THR A 11 5.98 -25.15 -19.70
CA THR A 11 5.37 -24.20 -18.76
C THR A 11 5.24 -22.84 -19.44
N ILE A 12 4.06 -22.22 -19.30
CA ILE A 12 3.80 -20.86 -19.79
C ILE A 12 3.59 -19.96 -18.58
N HIS A 13 4.32 -18.84 -18.53
CA HIS A 13 4.14 -17.81 -17.52
C HIS A 13 3.36 -16.63 -18.11
N VAL A 14 2.23 -16.29 -17.50
CA VAL A 14 1.38 -15.17 -17.91
C VAL A 14 1.33 -14.17 -16.76
N SER A 15 1.67 -12.91 -17.04
CA SER A 15 1.59 -11.81 -16.08
C SER A 15 0.65 -10.73 -16.59
N PHE A 16 -0.22 -10.24 -15.71
CA PHE A 16 -1.14 -9.15 -16.01
C PHE A 16 -0.87 -7.99 -15.06
N THR A 17 -0.63 -6.80 -15.62
CA THR A 17 -0.42 -5.56 -14.87
C THR A 17 -1.43 -4.52 -15.35
N PRO A 18 -2.43 -4.13 -14.54
CA PRO A 18 -3.40 -3.12 -14.93
C PRO A 18 -2.72 -1.75 -15.12
N LEU A 19 -3.00 -1.06 -16.23
CA LEU A 19 -2.25 0.12 -16.68
C LEU A 19 -2.66 1.46 -16.03
N THR A 20 -3.73 1.52 -15.24
CA THR A 20 -4.22 2.78 -14.66
C THR A 20 -4.70 2.58 -13.22
N LEU A 21 -3.80 2.76 -12.24
CA LEU A 21 -4.10 2.56 -10.82
C LEU A 21 -4.15 3.85 -10.00
N SER A 22 -3.73 4.99 -10.55
CA SER A 22 -3.45 6.20 -9.77
C SER A 22 -4.67 7.01 -9.30
N GLU A 23 -5.89 6.67 -9.72
CA GLU A 23 -7.10 7.45 -9.40
C GLU A 23 -8.28 6.60 -8.91
N LEU A 24 -8.06 5.34 -8.52
CA LEU A 24 -9.15 4.51 -8.03
C LEU A 24 -9.62 5.00 -6.65
N THR A 25 -10.85 5.49 -6.59
CA THR A 25 -11.57 5.76 -5.33
C THR A 25 -12.34 4.53 -4.84
N SER A 26 -12.42 3.47 -5.64
CA SER A 26 -13.16 2.24 -5.34
C SER A 26 -12.44 1.00 -5.89
N ASN A 27 -12.89 -0.19 -5.48
CA ASN A 27 -12.33 -1.46 -5.94
C ASN A 27 -12.62 -1.66 -7.44
N ALA A 28 -11.61 -2.03 -8.23
CA ALA A 28 -11.79 -2.38 -9.63
C ALA A 28 -11.55 -3.88 -9.85
N ALA A 29 -12.47 -4.51 -10.58
CA ALA A 29 -12.25 -5.84 -11.13
C ALA A 29 -11.62 -5.71 -12.52
N CYS A 30 -10.55 -6.45 -12.76
CA CYS A 30 -9.93 -6.61 -14.06
C CYS A 30 -10.23 -8.03 -14.54
N VAL A 31 -11.13 -8.14 -15.51
CA VAL A 31 -11.48 -9.41 -16.14
C VAL A 31 -10.90 -9.40 -17.55
N SER A 32 -10.15 -10.43 -17.89
CA SER A 32 -9.57 -10.61 -19.22
C SER A 32 -9.49 -12.08 -19.57
N PHE A 33 -9.15 -12.39 -20.81
CA PHE A 33 -8.90 -13.76 -21.22
C PHE A 33 -7.77 -13.79 -22.25
N ALA A 34 -7.04 -14.89 -22.30
CA ALA A 34 -6.08 -15.19 -23.35
C ALA A 34 -6.58 -16.39 -24.16
N LEU A 35 -6.39 -16.33 -25.48
CA LEU A 35 -6.67 -17.44 -26.39
C LEU A 35 -5.35 -17.96 -26.95
N GLY A 36 -5.19 -19.28 -27.01
CA GLY A 36 -4.00 -19.91 -27.56
C GLY A 36 -4.30 -21.22 -28.24
N PHE A 37 -3.59 -21.53 -29.31
CA PHE A 37 -3.69 -22.82 -29.98
C PHE A 37 -2.54 -23.72 -29.53
N MET A 38 -2.83 -25.00 -29.28
CA MET A 38 -1.82 -26.00 -28.93
C MET A 38 -1.77 -27.06 -30.03
N SER A 39 -0.60 -27.21 -30.67
CA SER A 39 -0.37 -28.31 -31.61
C SER A 39 0.43 -29.41 -30.91
N LEU A 40 -0.08 -30.63 -30.99
CA LEU A 40 0.61 -31.84 -30.51
C LEU A 40 1.31 -32.58 -31.67
N ASP A 41 1.38 -31.97 -32.85
CA ASP A 41 1.96 -32.60 -34.02
C ASP A 41 3.48 -32.60 -33.94
N SER A 42 4.06 -33.78 -34.14
CA SER A 42 5.50 -33.94 -34.33
C SER A 42 5.80 -33.91 -35.84
N LYS A 43 6.69 -32.99 -36.28
CA LYS A 43 7.19 -32.97 -37.67
C LYS A 43 7.83 -34.29 -38.12
N VAL A 44 8.28 -35.11 -37.17
CA VAL A 44 8.91 -36.42 -37.42
C VAL A 44 7.87 -37.54 -37.56
N SER A 45 6.67 -37.33 -37.01
CA SER A 45 5.60 -38.33 -36.99
C SER A 45 4.75 -38.38 -38.26
N SER A 46 4.77 -37.34 -39.09
CA SER A 46 4.01 -37.25 -40.34
C SER A 46 4.49 -38.21 -41.43
N CYS A 47 5.69 -38.79 -41.28
CA CYS A 47 6.29 -39.72 -42.25
C CYS A 47 6.03 -41.19 -41.94
N ILE A 48 5.26 -41.53 -40.90
CA ILE A 48 5.02 -42.92 -40.49
C ILE A 48 3.73 -43.42 -41.17
N PRO A 49 3.81 -44.42 -42.07
CA PRO A 49 2.63 -45.00 -42.69
C PRO A 49 1.69 -45.59 -41.63
N GLY A 50 0.39 -45.29 -41.74
CA GLY A 50 -0.64 -45.77 -40.81
C GLY A 50 -0.79 -44.96 -39.52
N LYS A 51 -0.07 -43.84 -39.34
CA LYS A 51 -0.33 -42.94 -38.22
C LYS A 51 -1.61 -42.14 -38.40
N VAL A 52 -2.33 -41.95 -37.29
CA VAL A 52 -3.51 -41.10 -37.19
C VAL A 52 -3.10 -39.64 -37.44
N GLN A 53 -3.72 -39.01 -38.44
CA GLN A 53 -3.59 -37.58 -38.70
C GLN A 53 -4.43 -36.82 -37.68
N ARG A 54 -3.82 -35.87 -36.97
CA ARG A 54 -4.53 -35.00 -36.01
C ARG A 54 -4.80 -33.65 -36.68
N ALA A 55 -5.91 -33.01 -36.30
CA ALA A 55 -6.21 -31.65 -36.73
C ALA A 55 -5.12 -30.70 -36.23
N GLN A 56 -4.70 -29.74 -37.06
CA GLN A 56 -3.66 -28.80 -36.65
C GLN A 56 -4.20 -27.84 -35.60
N GLY A 57 -3.31 -27.21 -34.83
CA GLY A 57 -3.72 -26.31 -33.75
C GLY A 57 -4.76 -25.26 -34.18
N GLN A 58 -4.60 -24.65 -35.36
CA GLN A 58 -5.52 -23.62 -35.89
C GLN A 58 -6.87 -24.18 -36.39
N ASP A 59 -6.95 -25.50 -36.61
CA ASP A 59 -8.18 -26.20 -37.02
C ASP A 59 -9.04 -26.60 -35.81
N LEU A 60 -8.53 -26.38 -34.59
CA LEU A 60 -9.20 -26.68 -33.33
C LEU A 60 -9.64 -25.39 -32.63
N GLU A 61 -10.61 -25.50 -31.73
CA GLU A 61 -11.00 -24.37 -30.88
C GLU A 61 -9.80 -23.94 -30.01
N PRO A 62 -9.46 -22.62 -29.97
CA PRO A 62 -8.35 -22.16 -29.15
C PRO A 62 -8.65 -22.42 -27.67
N LEU A 63 -7.62 -22.83 -26.94
CA LEU A 63 -7.65 -22.87 -25.48
C LEU A 63 -7.91 -21.46 -24.96
N ARG A 64 -8.96 -21.32 -24.15
CA ARG A 64 -9.27 -20.10 -23.42
C ARG A 64 -8.77 -20.17 -21.99
N LEU A 65 -7.99 -19.17 -21.61
CA LEU A 65 -7.54 -18.92 -20.25
C LEU A 65 -8.22 -17.66 -19.73
N ASP A 66 -9.16 -17.81 -18.80
CA ASP A 66 -9.77 -16.67 -18.12
C ASP A 66 -8.85 -16.14 -17.02
N LEU A 67 -8.72 -14.81 -16.94
CA LEU A 67 -7.85 -14.10 -16.02
C LEU A 67 -8.68 -13.10 -15.22
N GLN A 68 -8.62 -13.20 -13.90
CA GLN A 68 -9.30 -12.28 -13.00
C GLN A 68 -8.31 -11.69 -12.00
N ALA A 69 -8.29 -10.37 -11.90
CA ALA A 69 -7.57 -9.63 -10.88
C ALA A 69 -8.47 -8.58 -10.23
N SER A 70 -8.15 -8.19 -8.99
CA SER A 70 -8.82 -7.10 -8.31
C SER A 70 -7.81 -6.09 -7.80
N VAL A 71 -8.06 -4.82 -8.07
CA VAL A 71 -7.28 -3.71 -7.52
C VAL A 71 -8.12 -3.08 -6.42
N ARG A 72 -7.51 -2.91 -5.24
CA ARG A 72 -8.12 -2.18 -4.12
C ARG A 72 -7.31 -0.93 -3.83
N PRO A 73 -7.95 0.22 -3.58
CA PRO A 73 -7.23 1.45 -3.28
C PRO A 73 -6.56 1.38 -1.89
N ALA A 74 -5.41 2.03 -1.79
CA ALA A 74 -4.70 2.22 -0.53
C ALA A 74 -5.35 3.36 0.27
N VAL A 75 -6.34 3.05 1.10
CA VAL A 75 -7.10 4.05 1.86
C VAL A 75 -6.61 4.12 3.29
N LEU A 76 -6.11 5.29 3.70
CA LEU A 76 -5.75 5.62 5.07
C LEU A 76 -6.77 6.59 5.64
N SER A 77 -7.36 6.27 6.79
CA SER A 77 -8.33 7.14 7.46
C SER A 77 -7.70 7.89 8.62
N VAL A 78 -8.09 9.14 8.80
CA VAL A 78 -7.74 9.95 9.98
C VAL A 78 -8.94 9.94 10.93
N GLN A 79 -8.70 9.66 12.21
CA GLN A 79 -9.68 9.70 13.27
C GLN A 79 -9.22 10.69 14.34
N MET A 80 -10.06 11.68 14.62
CA MET A 80 -9.81 12.72 15.60
C MET A 80 -10.75 12.55 16.80
N GLU A 81 -10.36 13.07 17.96
CA GLU A 81 -11.21 13.05 19.16
C GLU A 81 -12.33 14.08 19.08
N GLU A 82 -12.06 15.22 18.46
CA GLU A 82 -13.01 16.29 18.20
C GLU A 82 -13.85 15.97 16.96
N GLU A 83 -15.13 16.36 16.93
CA GLU A 83 -16.03 16.20 15.78
C GLU A 83 -15.70 17.16 14.60
N GLU A 84 -14.61 17.91 14.73
CA GLU A 84 -14.15 18.88 13.75
C GLU A 84 -13.51 18.20 12.53
N GLU A 85 -13.71 18.79 11.34
CA GLU A 85 -13.17 18.25 10.08
C GLU A 85 -11.65 18.46 9.93
N CYS A 86 -11.03 19.29 10.75
CA CYS A 86 -9.61 19.64 10.67
C CYS A 86 -8.96 19.79 12.03
N LEU A 87 -7.64 19.59 12.09
CA LEU A 87 -6.84 19.74 13.31
C LEU A 87 -6.50 21.22 13.53
N GLU A 88 -7.13 21.85 14.52
CA GLU A 88 -6.90 23.26 14.82
C GLU A 88 -5.85 23.48 15.94
N PHE A 89 -4.90 24.38 15.66
CA PHE A 89 -3.89 24.82 16.61
C PHE A 89 -4.15 26.28 16.99
N CYS A 90 -4.73 26.48 18.17
CA CYS A 90 -5.04 27.81 18.69
C CYS A 90 -3.96 28.25 19.70
N ALA A 91 -3.37 29.42 19.46
CA ALA A 91 -2.49 30.11 20.40
C ALA A 91 -3.07 31.50 20.70
N VAL A 92 -3.04 31.93 21.96
CA VAL A 92 -3.40 33.30 22.34
C VAL A 92 -2.15 34.16 22.46
N ALA A 93 -2.27 35.47 22.20
CA ALA A 93 -1.12 36.38 22.24
C ALA A 93 -0.40 36.38 23.60
N SER A 94 -1.11 36.10 24.69
CA SER A 94 -0.52 35.93 26.02
C SER A 94 0.38 34.70 26.15
N ASP A 95 0.23 33.68 25.31
CA ASP A 95 1.10 32.50 25.32
C ASP A 95 2.53 32.86 24.87
N LEU A 96 2.68 33.98 24.15
CA LEU A 96 3.96 34.49 23.65
C LEU A 96 4.62 35.50 24.61
N ILE A 97 3.95 35.93 25.68
CA ILE A 97 4.37 37.04 26.55
C ILE A 97 4.33 36.57 28.01
N GLN A 98 5.47 36.57 28.72
CA GLN A 98 5.44 36.57 30.19
C GLN A 98 5.95 37.90 30.75
N GLY A 99 5.23 38.39 31.76
CA GLY A 99 5.59 39.54 32.56
C GLY A 99 6.70 39.22 33.55
N GLU A 100 7.82 39.94 33.40
CA GLU A 100 8.54 40.74 34.40
C GLU A 100 9.74 41.35 33.62
N PRO A 101 9.95 42.68 33.63
CA PRO A 101 10.84 43.37 32.69
C PRO A 101 12.32 43.36 33.10
N HIS A 102 12.83 42.30 33.73
CA HIS A 102 14.23 42.26 34.16
C HIS A 102 14.89 40.90 33.89
N ASN A 103 15.91 40.99 33.03
CA ASN A 103 16.81 39.95 32.54
C ASN A 103 16.29 39.05 31.41
N GLU A 104 16.80 39.41 30.23
CA GLU A 104 16.93 38.61 29.01
C GLU A 104 15.63 38.12 28.38
N MET A 105 15.52 38.39 27.08
CA MET A 105 14.40 37.99 26.23
C MET A 105 14.46 36.48 26.01
N VAL A 106 14.13 35.69 27.04
CA VAL A 106 14.02 34.24 26.96
C VAL A 106 12.78 33.95 26.10
N GLN A 107 13.00 33.77 24.80
CA GLN A 107 11.96 33.26 23.90
C GLN A 107 11.43 31.96 24.47
N ARG A 108 10.21 31.99 25.03
CA ARG A 108 9.58 30.76 25.45
C ARG A 108 9.23 29.98 24.18
N LYS A 109 9.76 28.76 24.07
CA LYS A 109 9.31 27.81 23.06
C LYS A 109 7.91 27.34 23.44
N CYS A 110 6.88 28.07 23.01
CA CYS A 110 5.51 27.58 23.06
C CYS A 110 5.34 26.51 21.98
N SER A 111 5.00 25.29 22.37
CA SER A 111 4.72 24.19 21.46
C SER A 111 3.35 23.62 21.79
N ILE A 112 2.43 23.72 20.84
CA ILE A 112 1.11 23.09 20.92
C ILE A 112 1.22 21.74 20.22
N THR A 113 0.80 20.68 20.91
CA THR A 113 0.75 19.32 20.36
C THR A 113 -0.70 18.87 20.30
N ARG A 114 -1.10 18.35 19.14
CA ARG A 114 -2.43 17.78 18.91
C ARG A 114 -2.23 16.37 18.38
N THR A 115 -3.01 15.42 18.89
CA THR A 115 -2.89 14.03 18.45
C THR A 115 -4.11 13.56 17.70
N PHE A 116 -3.90 12.70 16.70
CA PHE A 116 -4.94 12.00 15.97
C PHE A 116 -4.53 10.55 15.72
N GLN A 117 -5.49 9.70 15.36
CA GLN A 117 -5.23 8.33 14.99
C GLN A 117 -5.29 8.15 13.46
N LEU A 118 -4.27 7.50 12.92
CA LEU A 118 -4.30 6.94 11.57
C LEU A 118 -4.84 5.52 11.65
N LYS A 119 -5.82 5.19 10.82
CA LYS A 119 -6.50 3.90 10.78
C LYS A 119 -6.34 3.26 9.41
N ASN A 120 -5.77 2.06 9.40
CA ASN A 120 -5.79 1.17 8.24
C ASN A 120 -6.99 0.22 8.37
N SER A 121 -8.08 0.53 7.68
CA SER A 121 -9.25 -0.34 7.63
C SER A 121 -9.16 -1.41 6.53
N THR A 122 -8.10 -1.40 5.73
CA THR A 122 -7.90 -2.32 4.61
C THR A 122 -7.29 -3.66 5.07
N GLU A 123 -7.35 -4.66 4.20
CA GLU A 123 -6.72 -5.97 4.40
C GLU A 123 -5.26 -6.03 3.92
N MET A 124 -4.68 -4.88 3.55
CA MET A 124 -3.32 -4.77 3.04
C MET A 124 -2.49 -3.82 3.90
N PRO A 125 -1.17 -4.05 4.02
CA PRO A 125 -0.30 -3.10 4.69
C PRO A 125 -0.23 -1.80 3.88
N LEU A 126 -0.29 -0.66 4.56
CA LEU A 126 -0.19 0.66 3.95
C LEU A 126 1.18 1.25 4.22
N SER A 127 1.87 1.66 3.16
CA SER A 127 3.12 2.40 3.23
C SER A 127 2.88 3.86 2.86
N PHE A 128 3.22 4.79 3.75
CA PHE A 128 2.97 6.22 3.55
C PHE A 128 4.05 7.07 4.21
N ARG A 129 4.06 8.37 3.92
CA ARG A 129 4.94 9.35 4.56
C ARG A 129 4.09 10.47 5.13
N LEU A 130 4.51 11.01 6.26
CA LEU A 130 3.96 12.24 6.81
C LEU A 130 4.97 13.35 6.56
N SER A 131 4.48 14.45 6.00
CA SER A 131 5.25 15.64 5.69
C SER A 131 4.53 16.86 6.22
N THR A 132 5.26 17.72 6.89
CA THR A 132 4.80 19.02 7.38
C THR A 132 5.68 20.12 6.80
N GLN A 133 5.29 21.38 7.00
CA GLN A 133 6.15 22.53 6.75
C GLN A 133 6.26 23.34 8.04
N PRO A 134 7.37 24.05 8.28
CA PRO A 134 7.49 24.97 9.41
C PRO A 134 6.29 25.93 9.47
N PRO A 135 5.74 26.20 10.67
CA PRO A 135 6.26 25.87 12.00
C PRO A 135 5.89 24.47 12.54
N PHE A 136 5.25 23.62 11.74
CA PHE A 136 4.75 22.31 12.18
C PHE A 136 5.80 21.20 12.06
N SER A 137 5.69 20.21 12.95
CA SER A 137 6.52 19.00 12.94
C SER A 137 5.70 17.80 13.40
N VAL A 138 6.00 16.61 12.86
CA VAL A 138 5.34 15.36 13.25
C VAL A 138 6.08 14.69 14.40
N LEU A 139 5.35 14.33 15.45
CA LEU A 139 5.82 13.54 16.59
C LEU A 139 5.35 12.09 16.45
N GLN A 140 6.30 11.15 16.50
CA GLN A 140 5.95 9.73 16.60
C GLN A 140 5.83 9.31 18.07
N PRO A 141 4.80 8.51 18.45
CA PRO A 141 4.72 7.97 19.79
C PRO A 141 5.94 7.07 20.05
N ARG A 142 6.68 7.34 21.14
CA ARG A 142 7.70 6.40 21.63
C ARG A 142 6.97 5.14 22.11
N GLY A 143 7.30 3.98 21.57
CA GLY A 143 6.85 2.69 22.13
C GLY A 143 7.33 2.62 23.58
N GLY A 144 6.41 2.60 24.54
CA GLY A 144 6.74 2.75 25.94
C GLY A 144 7.26 1.46 26.58
N VAL A 145 8.40 1.55 27.28
CA VAL A 145 8.70 0.91 28.58
C VAL A 145 9.76 1.74 29.31
N GLY A 146 9.51 2.16 30.56
CA GLY A 146 10.56 2.44 31.56
C GLY A 146 10.73 3.89 32.08
N THR A 147 10.17 4.14 33.26
CA THR A 147 10.68 4.98 34.39
C THR A 147 11.37 6.33 34.15
N ALA A 148 10.74 7.37 34.72
CA ALA A 148 11.28 8.54 35.42
C ALA A 148 12.59 9.19 34.92
N GLY A 149 12.46 10.44 34.46
CA GLY A 149 13.57 11.39 34.32
C GLY A 149 13.18 12.57 33.45
N CYS A 150 13.12 13.77 34.03
CA CYS A 150 13.01 15.01 33.27
C CYS A 150 14.18 15.15 32.29
N SER A 151 13.90 15.80 31.15
CA SER A 151 14.81 16.10 30.02
C SER A 151 14.91 15.00 28.96
N SER A 152 14.34 15.28 27.78
CA SER A 152 15.08 15.14 26.52
C SER A 152 14.27 15.73 25.38
N HIS A 153 14.93 16.60 24.61
CA HIS A 153 14.50 17.04 23.30
C HIS A 153 13.90 15.86 22.51
N SER A 154 12.62 15.99 22.13
CA SER A 154 12.09 15.21 21.02
C SER A 154 12.90 15.61 19.79
N LEU A 155 13.84 14.75 19.40
CA LEU A 155 14.43 14.83 18.07
C LEU A 155 13.25 14.73 17.08
N PRO A 156 13.09 15.69 16.16
CA PRO A 156 12.11 15.53 15.09
C PRO A 156 12.42 14.22 14.40
N SER A 157 11.51 13.24 14.51
CA SER A 157 11.64 12.01 13.75
C SER A 157 11.59 12.43 12.28
N GLY A 158 12.60 12.04 11.51
CA GLY A 158 12.87 12.59 10.18
C GLY A 158 11.60 12.77 9.37
N GLU A 159 11.28 14.03 9.08
CA GLU A 159 10.27 14.38 8.09
C GLU A 159 10.54 13.54 6.83
N ASN A 160 9.51 12.90 6.28
CA ASN A 160 9.62 11.94 5.17
C ASN A 160 10.09 10.51 5.49
N GLN A 161 10.11 10.07 6.75
CA GLN A 161 10.27 8.63 7.03
C GLN A 161 9.09 7.83 6.46
N LEU A 162 9.41 6.75 5.73
CA LEU A 162 8.40 5.80 5.26
C LEU A 162 7.86 5.01 6.45
N LEU A 163 6.55 5.12 6.67
CA LEU A 163 5.81 4.43 7.72
C LEU A 163 5.02 3.27 7.14
N LEU A 164 5.00 2.15 7.87
CA LEU A 164 4.22 0.97 7.55
C LEU A 164 3.13 0.78 8.60
N LEU A 165 1.87 0.71 8.17
CA LEU A 165 0.73 0.40 9.03
C LEU A 165 0.09 -0.91 8.59
N GLN A 166 0.10 -1.89 9.50
CA GLN A 166 -0.41 -3.24 9.23
C GLN A 166 -1.92 -3.25 8.96
N PRO A 167 -2.44 -4.25 8.23
CA PRO A 167 -3.88 -4.41 8.00
C PRO A 167 -4.67 -4.35 9.30
N ARG A 168 -5.80 -3.64 9.34
CA ARG A 168 -6.68 -3.54 10.53
C ARG A 168 -6.03 -2.94 11.79
N HIS A 169 -4.92 -2.21 11.66
CA HIS A 169 -4.25 -1.54 12.78
C HIS A 169 -4.43 -0.02 12.76
N ASN A 170 -4.32 0.57 13.94
CA ASN A 170 -4.29 2.02 14.14
C ASN A 170 -2.91 2.46 14.63
N LYS A 171 -2.57 3.72 14.39
CA LYS A 171 -1.37 4.37 14.92
C LYS A 171 -1.70 5.80 15.35
N GLN A 172 -1.38 6.15 16.60
CA GLN A 172 -1.46 7.53 17.05
C GLN A 172 -0.31 8.35 16.47
N VAL A 173 -0.58 9.60 16.13
CA VAL A 173 0.39 10.60 15.65
C VAL A 173 0.14 11.89 16.41
N GLY A 174 1.20 12.62 16.72
CA GLY A 174 1.14 13.94 17.36
C GLY A 174 2.02 14.97 16.69
#